data_AF-A0A1V2YEW6-F1
#
_entry.id   AF-A0A1V2YEW6-F1
#
_cell.length_a   1.000
_cell.length_b   1.000
_cell.length_c   1.000
_cell.angle_alpha   90.00
_cell.angle_beta   90.00
_cell.angle_gamma   90.00
#
_symmetry.space_group_name_H-M   'P 1'
#
loop_
_entity.id
_entity.type
_entity.pdbx_description
1 polymer ?
#
loop_
_entity_poly.entity_id
_entity_poly.type
_entity_poly.pdbx_seq_one_letter_code
_entity_poly.pdbx_strand_id
1 'polypeptide(L)'
;MLTIEDIKGKEFKKTTLRGYNIEEVDNFFAEVIKIMDTMDQEVKDAKIHALNLSDSLQYYKSMEQTIQNALVSAEKVAQETKDTATEQSKTMIDMAIEEAKQIKDEAETTASTLLEEAYKKEKIIKEASLESLQRSKEELIKVTHIYKEFKEKAMTHISEQLTKVQNDSEITKIEERIKTMAWDNCDEEKESTDTVYEEASFITNNKLEEVPYDEMEVKKVAGDINTLINDAMNELDIEIS
;
A
#
# COMPACT_ATOMS: atom_id res chain seq x y z
N MET A 1 84.61 -47.27 8.18
CA MET A 1 84.81 -46.18 9.16
C MET A 1 85.42 -46.77 10.41
N LEU A 2 86.23 -45.98 11.12
CA LEU A 2 86.72 -46.32 12.46
C LEU A 2 85.73 -45.80 13.49
N THR A 3 85.42 -46.63 14.48
CA THR A 3 84.67 -46.26 15.68
C THR A 3 85.63 -45.78 16.77
N ILE A 4 85.08 -45.16 17.82
CA ILE A 4 85.85 -44.80 19.02
C ILE A 4 86.50 -46.05 19.64
N GLU A 5 85.81 -47.20 19.61
CA GLU A 5 86.34 -48.47 20.10
C GLU A 5 87.49 -48.98 19.24
N ASP A 6 87.40 -48.85 17.91
CA ASP A 6 88.47 -49.25 16.99
C ASP A 6 89.76 -48.44 17.21
N ILE A 7 89.64 -47.18 17.63
CA ILE A 7 90.77 -46.30 17.92
C ILE A 7 91.35 -46.61 19.31
N LYS A 8 90.49 -46.83 20.32
CA LYS A 8 90.93 -47.21 21.67
C LYS A 8 91.67 -48.56 21.70
N GLY A 9 91.27 -49.51 20.85
CA GLY A 9 91.90 -50.84 20.77
C GLY A 9 93.10 -50.92 19.81
N LYS A 10 93.57 -49.79 19.26
CA LYS A 10 94.58 -49.82 18.20
C LYS A 10 96.00 -49.95 18.76
N GLU A 11 96.64 -51.09 18.51
CA GLU A 11 98.06 -51.30 18.81
C GLU A 11 98.97 -51.07 17.59
N PHE A 12 100.11 -50.43 17.82
CA PHE A 12 101.15 -50.19 16.81
C PHE A 12 102.39 -51.05 17.08
N LYS A 13 103.00 -51.60 16.02
CA LYS A 13 104.25 -52.37 16.12
C LYS A 13 105.41 -51.45 16.51
N LYS A 14 106.17 -51.81 17.54
CA LYS A 14 107.38 -51.07 17.96
C LYS A 14 108.48 -51.22 16.91
N THR A 15 109.08 -50.10 16.48
CA THR A 15 110.16 -50.08 15.47
C THR A 15 111.47 -49.63 16.12
N THR A 16 112.57 -50.35 15.90
CA THR A 16 113.83 -50.26 16.66
C THR A 16 114.75 -49.10 16.28
N LEU A 17 114.51 -48.37 15.18
CA LEU A 17 115.52 -47.46 14.60
C LEU A 17 115.12 -45.96 14.57
N ARG A 18 113.83 -45.60 14.48
CA ARG A 18 113.29 -44.22 14.45
C ARG A 18 111.74 -44.25 14.40
N GLY A 19 111.08 -44.29 15.55
CA GLY A 19 109.61 -44.28 15.67
C GLY A 19 109.08 -42.99 16.31
N TYR A 20 107.77 -42.76 16.20
CA TYR A 20 107.09 -41.70 16.96
C TYR A 20 107.16 -41.98 18.47
N ASN A 21 107.15 -40.91 19.27
CA ASN A 21 107.07 -41.03 20.73
C ASN A 21 105.71 -41.61 21.11
N ILE A 22 105.72 -42.70 21.87
CA ILE A 22 104.51 -43.42 22.29
C ILE A 22 103.58 -42.51 23.13
N GLU A 23 104.12 -41.73 24.06
CA GLU A 23 103.32 -40.82 24.91
C GLU A 23 102.67 -39.70 24.09
N GLU A 24 103.38 -39.16 23.11
CA GLU A 24 102.84 -38.09 22.24
C GLU A 24 101.72 -38.63 21.34
N VAL A 25 101.89 -39.84 20.80
CA VAL A 25 100.88 -40.52 20.00
C VAL A 25 99.66 -40.87 20.83
N ASP A 26 99.84 -41.38 22.06
CA ASP A 26 98.74 -41.72 22.97
C ASP A 26 97.94 -40.46 23.38
N ASN A 27 98.63 -39.36 23.67
CA ASN A 27 97.98 -38.07 23.96
C ASN A 27 97.17 -37.56 22.76
N PHE A 28 97.72 -37.65 21.54
CA PHE A 28 96.99 -37.30 20.32
C PHE A 28 95.74 -38.18 20.13
N PHE A 29 95.86 -39.50 20.34
CA PHE A 29 94.70 -40.39 20.25
C PHE A 29 93.63 -40.08 21.31
N ALA A 30 94.02 -39.70 22.53
CA ALA A 30 93.08 -39.26 23.55
C ALA A 30 92.30 -38.01 23.12
N GLU A 31 92.97 -37.03 22.50
CA GLU A 31 92.31 -35.85 21.92
C GLU A 31 91.37 -36.21 20.76
N VAL A 32 91.83 -37.06 19.83
CA VAL A 32 91.01 -37.54 18.70
C VAL A 32 89.76 -38.26 19.19
N ILE A 33 89.90 -39.16 20.18
CA ILE A 33 88.78 -39.87 20.80
C ILE A 33 87.79 -38.88 21.41
N LYS A 34 88.26 -37.87 22.14
CA LYS A 34 87.40 -36.86 22.76
C LYS A 34 86.62 -36.06 21.72
N ILE A 35 87.27 -35.64 20.64
CA ILE A 35 86.61 -34.91 19.55
C ILE A 35 85.59 -35.80 18.86
N MET A 36 85.93 -37.06 18.58
CA MET A 36 85.00 -38.02 17.97
C MET A 36 83.76 -38.30 18.84
N ASP A 37 83.94 -38.43 20.16
CA ASP A 37 82.81 -38.61 21.09
C ASP A 37 81.89 -37.39 21.11
N THR A 38 82.49 -36.19 21.15
CA THR A 38 81.74 -34.92 21.10
C THR A 38 80.96 -34.80 19.80
N MET A 39 81.60 -35.09 18.66
CA MET A 39 80.95 -35.08 17.35
C MET A 39 79.81 -36.11 17.25
N ASP A 40 79.99 -37.31 17.81
CA ASP A 40 78.96 -38.34 17.79
C ASP A 40 77.72 -37.93 18.61
N GLN A 41 77.93 -37.27 19.76
CA GLN A 41 76.84 -36.68 20.55
C GLN A 41 76.14 -35.55 19.78
N GLU A 42 76.88 -34.59 19.22
CA GLU A 42 76.29 -33.50 18.43
C GLU A 42 75.48 -34.02 17.23
N VAL A 43 75.97 -35.06 16.55
CA VAL A 43 75.22 -35.68 15.43
C VAL A 43 73.94 -36.35 15.91
N LYS A 44 73.97 -37.02 17.07
CA LYS A 44 72.77 -37.63 17.67
C LYS A 44 71.75 -36.56 18.05
N ASP A 45 72.18 -35.50 18.72
CA ASP A 45 71.31 -34.40 19.14
C ASP A 45 70.73 -33.67 17.92
N ALA A 46 71.55 -33.39 16.90
CA ALA A 46 71.09 -32.78 15.67
C ALA A 46 70.05 -33.66 14.94
N LYS A 47 70.23 -34.99 14.94
CA LYS A 47 69.24 -35.92 14.37
C LYS A 47 67.93 -35.91 15.14
N ILE A 48 67.98 -35.91 16.47
CA ILE A 48 66.77 -35.83 17.32
C ILE A 48 66.04 -34.50 17.05
N HIS A 49 66.77 -33.39 17.00
CA HIS A 49 66.19 -32.09 16.65
C HIS A 49 65.55 -32.10 15.26
N ALA A 50 66.24 -32.63 14.25
CA ALA A 50 65.71 -32.71 12.88
C ALA A 50 64.42 -33.54 12.81
N LEU A 51 64.33 -34.64 13.56
CA LEU A 51 63.11 -35.46 13.66
C LEU A 51 61.97 -34.66 14.30
N ASN A 52 62.20 -34.01 15.44
CA ASN A 52 61.18 -33.19 16.11
C ASN A 52 60.66 -32.04 15.23
N LEU A 53 61.57 -31.39 14.47
CA LEU A 53 61.22 -30.36 13.50
C LEU A 53 60.39 -30.92 12.34
N SER A 54 60.74 -32.11 11.85
CA SER A 54 59.99 -32.80 10.79
C SER A 54 58.58 -33.16 11.24
N ASP A 55 58.42 -33.70 12.45
CA ASP A 55 57.11 -34.05 13.01
C ASP A 55 56.24 -32.81 13.21
N SER A 56 56.83 -31.73 13.73
CA SER A 56 56.15 -30.44 13.89
C SER A 56 55.69 -29.88 12.54
N LEU A 57 56.54 -29.96 11.51
CA LEU A 57 56.20 -29.50 10.16
C LEU A 57 55.03 -30.31 9.57
N GLN A 58 55.03 -31.63 9.78
CA GLN A 58 53.94 -32.48 9.33
C GLN A 58 52.62 -32.14 10.04
N TYR A 59 52.68 -31.89 11.34
CA TYR A 59 51.52 -31.43 12.11
C TYR A 59 50.96 -30.10 11.55
N TYR A 60 51.82 -29.11 11.32
CA TYR A 60 51.38 -27.82 10.77
C TYR A 60 50.79 -27.95 9.37
N LYS A 61 51.35 -28.80 8.50
CA LYS A 61 50.78 -29.08 7.17
C LYS A 61 49.39 -29.72 7.26
N SER A 62 49.20 -30.66 8.18
CA SER A 62 47.88 -31.28 8.42
C SER A 62 46.86 -30.26 8.93
N MET A 63 47.29 -29.39 9.84
CA MET A 63 46.44 -28.32 10.36
C MET A 63 46.09 -27.29 9.27
N GLU A 64 47.06 -26.90 8.44
CA GLU A 64 46.85 -26.02 7.29
C GLU A 64 45.80 -26.61 6.34
N GLN A 65 45.91 -27.90 6.01
CA GLN A 65 44.91 -28.58 5.17
C GLN A 65 43.53 -28.56 5.81
N THR A 66 43.44 -28.77 7.13
CA THR A 66 42.18 -28.74 7.88
C THR A 66 41.55 -27.35 7.83
N ILE A 67 42.35 -26.31 8.01
CA ILE A 67 41.89 -24.91 7.95
C ILE A 67 41.44 -24.56 6.54
N GLN A 68 42.19 -24.96 5.50
CA GLN A 68 41.79 -24.74 4.10
C GLN A 68 40.46 -25.42 3.79
N ASN A 69 40.28 -26.68 4.22
CA ASN A 69 39.02 -27.40 4.04
C ASN A 69 37.86 -26.72 4.79
N ALA A 70 38.11 -26.22 6.00
CA ALA A 70 37.12 -25.49 6.78
C ALA A 70 36.73 -24.16 6.11
N LEU A 71 37.69 -23.43 5.53
CA LEU A 71 37.43 -22.19 4.78
C LEU A 71 36.57 -22.44 3.55
N VAL A 72 36.91 -23.44 2.73
CA VAL A 72 36.11 -23.81 1.55
C VAL A 72 34.70 -24.24 1.95
N SER A 73 34.59 -25.01 3.05
CA SER A 73 33.27 -25.42 3.56
C SER A 73 32.46 -24.24 4.06
N ALA A 74 33.08 -23.29 4.77
CA ALA A 74 32.42 -22.08 5.25
C ALA A 74 31.96 -21.19 4.10
N GLU A 75 32.79 -21.01 3.06
CA GLU A 75 32.42 -20.27 1.85
C GLU A 75 31.23 -20.92 1.14
N LYS A 76 31.25 -22.25 0.98
CA LYS A 76 30.13 -22.99 0.40
C LYS A 76 28.84 -22.81 1.19
N VAL A 77 28.88 -22.94 2.52
CA VAL A 77 27.71 -22.74 3.39
C VAL A 77 27.20 -21.31 3.32
N ALA A 78 28.09 -20.32 3.28
CA ALA A 78 27.71 -18.92 3.15
C ALA A 78 27.01 -18.65 1.80
N GLN A 79 27.54 -19.22 0.71
CA GLN A 79 26.94 -19.09 -0.62
C GLN A 79 25.58 -19.79 -0.70
N GLU A 80 25.46 -21.03 -0.21
CA GLU A 80 24.19 -21.77 -0.16
C GLU A 80 23.14 -21.02 0.69
N THR A 81 23.56 -20.42 1.82
CA THR A 81 22.67 -19.62 2.67
C THR A 81 22.18 -18.37 1.93
N LYS A 82 23.09 -17.67 1.23
CA LYS A 82 22.75 -16.48 0.44
C LYS A 82 21.78 -16.83 -0.70
N ASP A 83 22.04 -17.90 -1.43
CA ASP A 83 21.19 -18.33 -2.55
C ASP A 83 19.80 -18.72 -2.05
N THR A 84 19.73 -19.50 -0.96
CA THR A 84 18.46 -19.86 -0.31
C THR A 84 17.67 -18.64 0.15
N ALA A 85 18.32 -17.69 0.82
CA ALA A 85 17.67 -16.47 1.29
C ALA A 85 17.15 -15.62 0.12
N THR A 86 17.90 -15.57 -0.99
CA THR A 86 17.51 -14.84 -2.20
C THR A 86 16.28 -15.49 -2.85
N GLU A 87 16.26 -16.82 -2.98
CA GLU A 87 15.12 -17.56 -3.52
C GLU A 87 13.86 -17.41 -2.66
N GLN A 88 14.01 -17.51 -1.33
CA GLN A 88 12.92 -17.29 -0.38
C GLN A 88 12.39 -15.86 -0.43
N SER A 89 13.28 -14.87 -0.50
CA SER A 89 12.90 -13.46 -0.63
C SER A 89 12.10 -13.21 -1.90
N LYS A 90 12.56 -13.74 -3.05
CA LYS A 90 11.83 -13.63 -4.32
C LYS A 90 10.44 -14.27 -4.23
N THR A 91 10.37 -15.47 -3.67
CA THR A 91 9.09 -16.18 -3.47
C THR A 91 8.14 -15.36 -2.59
N MET A 92 8.65 -14.75 -1.52
CA MET A 92 7.85 -13.90 -0.63
C MET A 92 7.34 -12.64 -1.33
N ILE A 93 8.17 -12.00 -2.16
CA ILE A 93 7.77 -10.85 -2.97
C ILE A 93 6.68 -11.25 -3.97
N ASP A 94 6.88 -12.37 -4.69
CA ASP A 94 5.90 -12.86 -5.67
C ASP A 94 4.55 -13.18 -4.99
N MET A 95 4.57 -13.78 -3.79
CA MET A 95 3.38 -14.03 -2.99
C MET A 95 2.69 -12.74 -2.54
N ALA A 96 3.45 -11.75 -2.07
CA ALA A 96 2.91 -10.47 -1.64
C ALA A 96 2.27 -9.69 -2.81
N ILE A 97 2.87 -9.75 -4.00
CA ILE A 97 2.30 -9.16 -5.22
C ILE A 97 0.98 -9.84 -5.58
N GLU A 98 0.92 -11.16 -5.55
CA GLU A 98 -0.32 -11.89 -5.86
C GLU A 98 -1.42 -11.60 -4.83
N GLU A 99 -1.09 -11.57 -3.54
CA GLU A 99 -2.04 -11.23 -2.48
C GLU A 99 -2.54 -9.77 -2.62
N ALA A 100 -1.65 -8.82 -2.89
CA ALA A 100 -2.02 -7.43 -3.13
C ALA A 100 -2.95 -7.28 -4.34
N LYS A 101 -2.68 -8.02 -5.42
CA LYS A 101 -3.53 -8.06 -6.61
C LYS A 101 -4.90 -8.65 -6.28
N GLN A 102 -4.95 -9.75 -5.54
CA GLN A 102 -6.21 -10.35 -5.12
C GLN A 102 -7.05 -9.38 -4.28
N ILE A 103 -6.44 -8.72 -3.29
CA ILE A 103 -7.11 -7.71 -2.46
C ILE A 103 -7.65 -6.56 -3.32
N LYS A 104 -6.87 -6.09 -4.30
CA LYS A 104 -7.29 -5.05 -5.22
C LYS A 104 -8.51 -5.49 -6.05
N ASP A 105 -8.45 -6.67 -6.66
CA ASP A 105 -9.52 -7.20 -7.51
C ASP A 105 -10.81 -7.42 -6.70
N GLU A 106 -10.70 -7.91 -5.45
CA GLU A 106 -11.82 -8.05 -4.52
C GLU A 106 -12.43 -6.70 -4.12
N ALA A 107 -11.60 -5.69 -3.87
CA ALA A 107 -12.04 -4.34 -3.55
C ALA A 107 -12.73 -3.66 -4.74
N GLU A 108 -12.18 -3.78 -5.95
CA GLU A 108 -12.78 -3.25 -7.18
C GLU A 108 -14.14 -3.91 -7.48
N THR A 109 -14.23 -5.23 -7.29
CA THR A 109 -15.48 -5.98 -7.44
C THR A 109 -16.51 -5.51 -6.42
N THR A 110 -16.12 -5.39 -5.15
CA THR A 110 -17.00 -4.93 -4.06
C THR A 110 -17.47 -3.48 -4.27
N ALA A 111 -16.58 -2.60 -4.74
CA ALA A 111 -16.93 -1.22 -5.05
C ALA A 111 -17.93 -1.16 -6.22
N SER A 112 -17.71 -1.96 -7.26
CA SER A 112 -18.59 -2.02 -8.43
C SER A 112 -19.98 -2.53 -8.07
N THR A 113 -20.08 -3.59 -7.25
CA THR A 113 -21.39 -4.11 -6.80
C THR A 113 -22.12 -3.11 -5.92
N LEU A 114 -21.42 -2.45 -4.99
CA LEU A 114 -22.01 -1.43 -4.13
C LEU A 114 -22.51 -0.22 -4.92
N LEU A 115 -21.77 0.22 -5.93
CA LEU A 115 -22.21 1.28 -6.86
C LEU A 115 -23.47 0.85 -7.62
N GLU A 116 -23.51 -0.37 -8.16
CA GLU A 116 -24.68 -0.87 -8.88
C GLU A 116 -25.92 -0.93 -7.97
N GLU A 117 -25.76 -1.39 -6.72
CA GLU A 117 -26.83 -1.38 -5.73
C GLU A 117 -27.30 0.03 -5.37
N ALA A 118 -26.37 0.97 -5.22
CA ALA A 118 -26.69 2.36 -4.93
C ALA A 118 -27.51 2.99 -6.08
N TYR A 119 -27.11 2.79 -7.33
CA TYR A 119 -27.86 3.27 -8.50
C TYR A 119 -29.25 2.66 -8.59
N LYS A 120 -29.40 1.35 -8.30
CA LYS A 120 -30.73 0.70 -8.26
C LYS A 120 -31.62 1.32 -7.19
N LYS A 121 -31.09 1.53 -5.99
CA LYS A 121 -31.84 2.16 -4.88
C LYS A 121 -32.22 3.60 -5.21
N GLU A 122 -31.29 4.38 -5.75
CA GLU A 122 -31.53 5.76 -6.17
C GLU A 122 -32.65 5.83 -7.22
N LYS A 123 -32.62 4.95 -8.23
CA LYS A 123 -33.66 4.87 -9.25
C LYS A 123 -35.03 4.59 -8.64
N ILE A 124 -35.13 3.60 -7.75
CA ILE A 124 -36.39 3.26 -7.06
C ILE A 124 -36.91 4.45 -6.25
N ILE A 125 -36.03 5.15 -5.52
CA ILE A 125 -36.41 6.33 -4.72
C ILE A 125 -36.90 7.46 -5.63
N LYS A 126 -36.21 7.72 -6.75
CA LYS A 126 -36.61 8.72 -7.73
C LYS A 126 -37.98 8.42 -8.34
N GLU A 127 -38.22 7.17 -8.74
CA GLU A 127 -39.51 6.72 -9.28
C GLU A 127 -40.63 6.88 -8.25
N ALA A 128 -40.43 6.43 -7.01
CA ALA A 128 -41.42 6.59 -5.93
C ALA A 128 -41.69 8.07 -5.58
N SER A 129 -40.64 8.90 -5.56
CA SER A 129 -40.79 10.34 -5.33
C SER A 129 -41.56 11.02 -6.46
N LEU A 130 -41.34 10.60 -7.72
CA LEU A 130 -42.07 11.13 -8.86
C LEU A 130 -43.55 10.72 -8.83
N GLU A 131 -43.85 9.47 -8.50
CA GLU A 131 -45.24 9.00 -8.33
C GLU A 131 -45.97 9.76 -7.22
N SER A 132 -45.33 9.95 -6.06
CA SER A 132 -45.93 10.70 -4.96
C SER A 132 -46.19 12.18 -5.31
N LEU A 133 -45.28 12.81 -6.04
CA LEU A 133 -45.47 14.17 -6.55
C LEU A 133 -46.63 14.25 -7.55
N GLN A 134 -46.77 13.26 -8.45
CA GLN A 134 -47.89 13.17 -9.38
C GLN A 134 -49.23 13.04 -8.63
N ARG A 135 -49.32 12.15 -7.64
CA ARG A 135 -50.53 12.01 -6.81
C ARG A 135 -50.90 13.32 -6.11
N SER A 136 -49.92 14.00 -5.51
CA SER A 136 -50.15 15.29 -4.86
C SER A 136 -50.64 16.36 -5.85
N LYS A 137 -50.09 16.40 -7.08
CA LYS A 137 -50.59 17.30 -8.14
C LYS A 137 -52.04 17.00 -8.52
N GLU A 138 -52.40 15.72 -8.66
CA GLU A 138 -53.79 15.33 -8.97
C GLU A 138 -54.77 15.73 -7.86
N GLU A 139 -54.38 15.60 -6.59
CA GLU A 139 -55.17 16.05 -5.45
C GLU A 139 -55.36 17.57 -5.45
N LEU A 140 -54.30 18.34 -5.72
CA LEU A 140 -54.39 19.80 -5.86
C LEU A 140 -55.34 20.22 -6.98
N ILE A 141 -55.33 19.52 -8.12
CA ILE A 141 -56.27 19.78 -9.22
C ILE A 141 -57.71 19.55 -8.76
N LYS A 142 -57.98 18.45 -8.05
CA LYS A 142 -59.33 18.17 -7.50
C LYS A 142 -59.79 19.25 -6.54
N VAL A 143 -58.94 19.67 -5.59
CA VAL A 143 -59.26 20.74 -4.63
C VAL A 143 -59.52 22.06 -5.35
N THR A 144 -58.70 22.40 -6.35
CA THR A 144 -58.86 23.60 -7.18
C THR A 144 -60.18 23.59 -7.93
N HIS A 145 -60.57 22.43 -8.48
CA HIS A 145 -61.85 22.26 -9.17
C HIS A 145 -63.03 22.45 -8.23
N ILE A 146 -63.02 21.82 -7.05
CA ILE A 146 -64.06 21.98 -6.01
C ILE A 146 -64.17 23.45 -5.58
N TYR A 147 -63.04 24.13 -5.37
CA TYR A 147 -63.02 25.55 -5.03
C TYR A 147 -63.67 26.41 -6.13
N LYS A 148 -63.37 26.13 -7.41
CA LYS A 148 -63.99 26.83 -8.54
C LYS A 148 -65.50 26.60 -8.59
N GLU A 149 -65.96 25.36 -8.46
CA GLU A 149 -67.40 25.06 -8.41
C GLU A 149 -68.10 25.76 -7.24
N PHE A 150 -67.47 25.78 -6.06
CA PHE A 150 -67.99 26.48 -4.89
C PHE A 150 -68.10 27.98 -5.16
N LYS A 151 -67.06 28.59 -5.72
CA LYS A 151 -67.05 30.01 -6.10
C LYS A 151 -68.16 30.34 -7.10
N GLU A 152 -68.34 29.52 -8.14
CA GLU A 152 -69.41 29.70 -9.11
C GLU A 152 -70.79 29.62 -8.47
N LYS A 153 -71.04 28.58 -7.65
CA LYS A 153 -72.31 28.42 -6.91
C LYS A 153 -72.57 29.57 -5.93
N ALA A 154 -71.55 30.05 -5.23
CA ALA A 154 -71.67 31.20 -4.34
C ALA A 154 -72.02 32.47 -5.12
N MET A 155 -71.36 32.71 -6.27
CA MET A 155 -71.64 33.85 -7.14
C MET A 155 -73.06 33.78 -7.74
N THR A 156 -73.50 32.62 -8.20
CA THR A 156 -74.88 32.45 -8.69
C THR A 156 -75.87 32.70 -7.57
N HIS A 157 -75.65 32.15 -6.37
CA HIS A 157 -76.51 32.38 -5.22
C HIS A 157 -76.56 33.86 -4.82
N ILE A 158 -75.41 34.54 -4.75
CA ILE A 158 -75.34 35.98 -4.46
C ILE A 158 -76.11 36.76 -5.53
N SER A 159 -75.94 36.43 -6.82
CA SER A 159 -76.66 37.08 -7.90
C SER A 159 -78.18 36.82 -7.85
N GLU A 160 -78.61 35.60 -7.52
CA GLU A 160 -80.02 35.26 -7.33
C GLU A 160 -80.63 36.03 -6.16
N GLN A 161 -79.93 36.10 -5.02
CA GLN A 161 -80.38 36.88 -3.88
C GLN A 161 -80.43 38.39 -4.22
N LEU A 162 -79.46 38.92 -4.95
CA LEU A 162 -79.48 40.29 -5.47
C LEU A 162 -80.69 40.54 -6.38
N THR A 163 -81.02 39.62 -7.29
CA THR A 163 -82.20 39.77 -8.16
C THR A 163 -83.53 39.67 -7.40
N LYS A 164 -83.61 38.87 -6.33
CA LYS A 164 -84.80 38.82 -5.46
C LYS A 164 -84.95 40.12 -4.67
N VAL A 165 -83.85 40.68 -4.19
CA VAL A 165 -83.81 42.00 -3.54
C VAL A 165 -84.20 43.09 -4.54
N GLN A 166 -83.73 43.06 -5.79
CA GLN A 166 -84.12 44.05 -6.82
C GLN A 166 -85.57 43.89 -7.32
N ASN A 167 -86.12 42.66 -7.33
CA ASN A 167 -87.50 42.38 -7.74
C ASN A 167 -88.51 42.41 -6.59
N ASP A 168 -88.06 42.62 -5.34
CA ASP A 168 -88.96 42.78 -4.22
C ASP A 168 -89.73 44.08 -4.45
N SER A 169 -91.07 44.01 -4.53
CA SER A 169 -91.89 45.18 -4.90
C SER A 169 -91.73 46.34 -3.92
N GLU A 170 -91.21 46.07 -2.72
CA GLU A 170 -90.86 47.10 -1.74
C GLU A 170 -89.57 47.82 -2.11
N ILE A 171 -88.57 47.17 -2.69
CA ILE A 171 -87.32 47.80 -3.11
C ILE A 171 -87.53 48.63 -4.37
N THR A 172 -88.32 48.18 -5.35
CA THR A 172 -88.67 49.02 -6.51
C THR A 172 -89.48 50.25 -6.09
N LYS A 173 -90.36 50.11 -5.09
CA LYS A 173 -91.08 51.24 -4.48
C LYS A 173 -90.16 52.15 -3.67
N ILE A 174 -89.17 51.59 -2.97
CA ILE A 174 -88.16 52.36 -2.23
C ILE A 174 -87.22 53.06 -3.21
N GLU A 175 -86.83 52.46 -4.33
CA GLU A 175 -86.01 53.05 -5.41
C GLU A 175 -86.76 54.17 -6.15
N GLU A 176 -88.07 54.02 -6.42
CA GLU A 176 -88.91 55.13 -6.90
C GLU A 176 -89.05 56.24 -5.83
N ARG A 177 -89.11 55.89 -4.54
CA ARG A 177 -89.15 56.84 -3.42
C ARG A 177 -87.80 57.54 -3.18
N ILE A 178 -86.69 56.87 -3.46
CA ILE A 178 -85.33 57.41 -3.41
C ILE A 178 -85.10 58.30 -4.64
N LYS A 179 -85.59 57.93 -5.83
CA LYS A 179 -85.55 58.80 -7.03
C LYS A 179 -86.38 60.08 -6.90
N THR A 180 -87.45 60.07 -6.11
CA THR A 180 -88.28 61.26 -5.82
C THR A 180 -87.74 62.10 -4.66
N MET A 181 -86.76 61.60 -3.91
CA MET A 181 -85.99 62.34 -2.91
C MET A 181 -84.58 62.57 -3.46
N ALA A 182 -84.40 63.61 -4.27
CA ALA A 182 -83.07 64.02 -4.71
C ALA A 182 -82.20 64.36 -3.48
N TRP A 183 -81.08 63.65 -3.33
CA TRP A 183 -79.90 64.16 -2.63
C TRP A 183 -78.68 63.86 -3.49
N ASP A 184 -78.00 64.94 -3.86
CA ASP A 184 -76.80 65.00 -4.69
C ASP A 184 -75.62 64.17 -4.14
N ASN A 185 -74.76 63.74 -5.07
CA ASN A 185 -73.35 63.37 -4.91
C ASN A 185 -72.98 62.26 -3.91
N CYS A 186 -72.38 61.19 -4.44
CA CYS A 186 -71.08 60.70 -3.96
C CYS A 186 -70.50 59.70 -4.97
N ASP A 187 -69.39 60.09 -5.59
CA ASP A 187 -68.40 59.18 -6.16
C ASP A 187 -67.93 58.16 -5.11
N GLU A 188 -67.53 56.96 -5.53
CA GLU A 188 -66.33 56.27 -5.01
C GLU A 188 -66.08 54.91 -5.71
N GLU A 189 -65.01 54.93 -6.51
CA GLU A 189 -63.89 53.97 -6.64
C GLU A 189 -64.13 52.45 -6.51
N LYS A 190 -63.73 51.71 -7.56
CA LYS A 190 -63.40 50.28 -7.48
C LYS A 190 -61.91 50.09 -7.73
N GLU A 191 -61.18 49.70 -6.68
CA GLU A 191 -59.78 49.32 -6.72
C GLU A 191 -59.60 47.85 -7.21
N SER A 192 -58.46 47.62 -7.86
CA SER A 192 -58.11 46.49 -8.73
C SER A 192 -57.77 45.18 -8.02
N THR A 193 -58.17 44.04 -8.60
CA THR A 193 -57.81 42.67 -8.15
C THR A 193 -56.83 41.95 -9.08
N ASP A 194 -55.88 42.64 -9.70
CA ASP A 194 -54.99 42.06 -10.73
C ASP A 194 -53.63 41.55 -10.22
N THR A 195 -53.30 41.67 -8.94
CA THR A 195 -51.95 41.30 -8.44
C THR A 195 -51.73 39.82 -8.12
N VAL A 196 -52.76 38.97 -8.16
CA VAL A 196 -52.64 37.56 -7.72
C VAL A 196 -52.39 36.59 -8.89
N TYR A 197 -52.53 37.03 -10.14
CA TYR A 197 -52.42 36.13 -11.31
C TYR A 197 -51.00 36.01 -11.89
N GLU A 198 -50.07 36.91 -11.58
CA GLU A 198 -48.72 36.88 -12.15
C GLU A 198 -47.72 36.01 -11.38
N GLU A 199 -47.82 35.91 -10.05
CA GLU A 199 -46.86 35.13 -9.25
C GLU A 199 -46.99 33.61 -9.45
N ALA A 200 -48.19 33.11 -9.76
CA ALA A 200 -48.42 31.69 -10.00
C ALA A 200 -47.82 31.19 -11.34
N SER A 201 -47.65 32.09 -12.32
CA SER A 201 -47.06 31.75 -13.63
C SER A 201 -45.53 31.71 -13.62
N PHE A 202 -44.87 32.31 -12.62
CA PHE A 202 -43.40 32.33 -12.55
C PHE A 202 -42.84 30.98 -12.10
N ILE A 203 -43.59 30.24 -11.28
CA ILE A 203 -43.18 28.94 -10.73
C ILE A 203 -43.31 27.81 -11.77
N THR A 204 -44.19 27.96 -12.78
CA THR A 204 -44.46 26.93 -13.78
C THR A 204 -43.43 26.85 -14.91
N ASN A 205 -42.59 27.88 -15.11
CA ASN A 205 -41.70 27.97 -16.28
C ASN A 205 -40.22 27.66 -16.01
N ASN A 206 -39.81 27.38 -14.77
CA ASN A 206 -38.45 26.88 -14.52
C ASN A 206 -38.41 25.37 -14.83
N LYS A 207 -38.03 25.03 -16.07
CA LYS A 207 -37.46 23.71 -16.37
C LYS A 207 -36.30 23.49 -15.40
N LEU A 208 -36.41 22.47 -14.54
CA LEU A 208 -35.25 21.89 -13.87
C LEU A 208 -34.29 21.44 -14.97
N GLU A 209 -33.24 22.21 -15.23
CA GLU A 209 -32.14 21.80 -16.08
C GLU A 209 -31.56 20.50 -15.52
N GLU A 210 -31.50 19.47 -16.37
CA GLU A 210 -30.67 18.30 -16.11
C GLU A 210 -29.23 18.77 -15.92
N VAL A 211 -28.68 18.58 -14.72
CA VAL A 211 -27.25 18.79 -14.48
C VAL A 211 -26.51 17.76 -15.34
N PRO A 212 -25.66 18.16 -16.31
CA PRO A 212 -25.00 17.20 -17.18
C PRO A 212 -24.02 16.35 -16.38
N TYR A 213 -24.03 15.05 -16.64
CA TYR A 213 -23.03 14.11 -16.15
C TYR A 213 -21.66 14.46 -16.77
N ASP A 214 -20.73 15.02 -15.98
CA ASP A 214 -19.40 15.37 -16.47
C ASP A 214 -18.44 14.17 -16.37
N GLU A 215 -18.38 13.37 -17.43
CA GLU A 215 -17.42 12.27 -17.58
C GLU A 215 -15.95 12.72 -17.45
N MET A 216 -15.63 14.00 -17.68
CA MET A 216 -14.25 14.50 -17.57
C MET A 216 -13.79 14.60 -16.12
N GLU A 217 -14.65 14.99 -15.18
CA GLU A 217 -14.29 15.04 -13.76
C GLU A 217 -14.00 13.65 -13.19
N VAL A 218 -14.82 12.66 -13.54
CA VAL A 218 -14.60 11.27 -13.08
C VAL A 218 -13.33 10.66 -13.69
N LYS A 219 -13.06 10.91 -14.98
CA LYS A 219 -11.80 10.47 -15.63
C LYS A 219 -10.57 11.19 -15.08
N LYS A 220 -10.71 12.46 -14.68
CA LYS A 220 -9.63 13.23 -14.06
C LYS A 220 -9.30 12.69 -12.66
N VAL A 221 -10.31 12.43 -11.84
CA VAL A 221 -10.14 11.80 -10.51
C VAL A 221 -9.54 10.39 -10.63
N ALA A 222 -9.98 9.59 -11.60
CA ALA A 222 -9.39 8.27 -11.86
C ALA A 222 -7.94 8.36 -12.39
N GLY A 223 -7.62 9.39 -13.17
CA GLY A 223 -6.25 9.70 -13.60
C GLY A 223 -5.36 10.06 -12.42
N ASP A 224 -5.81 10.99 -11.58
CA ASP A 224 -5.07 11.46 -10.41
C ASP A 224 -4.75 10.31 -9.44
N ILE A 225 -5.69 9.38 -9.24
CA ILE A 225 -5.48 8.17 -8.41
C ILE A 225 -4.41 7.25 -9.03
N ASN A 226 -4.45 7.02 -10.35
CA ASN A 226 -3.45 6.17 -11.00
C ASN A 226 -2.04 6.79 -10.97
N THR A 227 -1.94 8.11 -11.06
CA THR A 227 -0.65 8.82 -10.92
C THR A 227 -0.09 8.66 -9.50
N LEU A 228 -0.93 8.84 -8.48
CA LEU A 228 -0.56 8.64 -7.08
C LEU A 228 -0.09 7.21 -6.76
N ILE A 229 -0.73 6.20 -7.37
CA ILE A 229 -0.33 4.80 -7.21
C ILE A 229 1.03 4.55 -7.87
N ASN A 230 1.26 5.06 -9.07
CA ASN A 230 2.53 4.88 -9.78
C ASN A 230 3.69 5.60 -9.09
N ASP A 231 3.44 6.79 -8.52
CA ASP A 231 4.45 7.53 -7.78
C ASP A 231 4.84 6.78 -6.48
N ALA A 232 3.86 6.20 -5.78
CA ALA A 232 4.11 5.37 -4.60
C ALA A 232 4.87 4.08 -4.91
N MET A 233 4.58 3.45 -6.06
CA MET A 233 5.30 2.25 -6.51
C MET A 233 6.76 2.57 -6.89
N ASN A 234 7.00 3.72 -7.52
CA ASN A 234 8.36 4.14 -7.86
C ASN A 234 9.19 4.53 -6.63
N GLU A 235 8.58 5.15 -5.60
CA GLU A 235 9.27 5.41 -4.33
C GLU A 235 9.70 4.10 -3.62
N LEU A 236 8.88 3.05 -3.71
CA LEU A 236 9.20 1.73 -3.17
C LEU A 236 10.33 1.03 -3.95
N ASP A 237 10.40 1.17 -5.27
CA ASP A 237 11.49 0.62 -6.09
C ASP A 237 12.84 1.32 -5.85
N ILE A 238 12.83 2.60 -5.45
CA ILE A 238 14.06 3.37 -5.15
C ILE A 238 14.67 2.95 -3.80
N GLU A 239 13.88 2.43 -2.85
CA GLU A 239 14.38 1.95 -1.56
C GLU A 239 14.97 0.53 -1.60
N ILE A 240 14.75 -0.22 -2.69
CA ILE A 240 15.14 -1.64 -2.80
C ILE A 240 16.41 -1.85 -3.67
N SER A 241 16.90 -0.82 -4.37
CA SER A 241 18.15 -0.87 -5.17
C SER A 241 19.39 -0.40 -4.43
#